data_AF-A0AB38G0I7-F1
#
_entry.id   AF-A0AB38G0I7-F1
#
_cell.length_a   1.000
_cell.length_b   1.000
_cell.length_c   1.000
_cell.angle_alpha   90.00
_cell.angle_beta   90.00
_cell.angle_gamma   90.00
#
_symmetry.space_group_name_H-M   'P 1'
#
loop_
_entity.id
_entity.type
_entity.pdbx_description
1 polymer ?
#
loop_
_entity_poly.entity_id
_entity_poly.type
_entity_poly.pdbx_seq_one_letter_code
_entity_poly.pdbx_strand_id
1 'polypeptide(L)'
;MKKKTLGILITLFLPTMLLAQEGIAKNEIAYKKTQLNHKILVVGHRGYPGIMPEETRPSYESAATNGADYLELDLHMTKDCQLIARHNPWMKDNTNVEQVAKTNPEVAKRIRTTPGRFVTIKWQREDKDHGPDKYLTDLVDPKDYKSRLKALVVDGEDHTNDWSVSDFTLKELKDWIGGTSFDAAADRPSSLNGKFPILTFQEVIDIAKEETKRTGRTIGIYPESKNPIWNNGQAIANGCGALGSHPFEDSILKVIEKNGLNSKESPIIVQSFDPQSLKYMRSKGLKTKVIQLMDGNDVDYYTGKVIYNTNNYLTFVSGRPYSWTVAGKPDYFGSMLTPAGLNEVATYADIIGPWKMEIMTFLNTKKQGARNDINLVDLVRPNQVIADAHKLGLSVHPFTFRNEKQYLAGVYHNQPINEYLDFYEAGVDGVFTDYTGTAIDARSIFEGSIKLNSSMDTSGLNKL
;
A
#
# COMPACT_ATOMS: atom_id res chain seq x y z
N MET A 1 16.77 72.53 -33.65
CA MET A 1 16.54 71.09 -33.35
C MET A 1 17.60 70.63 -32.36
N LYS A 2 17.20 70.37 -31.12
CA LYS A 2 18.10 70.09 -29.98
C LYS A 2 18.34 68.59 -29.83
N LYS A 3 19.59 68.14 -29.80
CA LYS A 3 20.01 66.97 -29.02
C LYS A 3 21.31 67.34 -28.30
N LYS A 4 21.22 67.49 -26.98
CA LYS A 4 22.34 67.64 -26.06
C LYS A 4 22.68 66.27 -25.49
N THR A 5 23.97 65.96 -25.53
CA THR A 5 24.64 64.92 -24.75
C THR A 5 24.75 65.37 -23.29
N LEU A 6 24.45 64.50 -22.32
CA LEU A 6 25.04 64.53 -20.98
C LEU A 6 24.85 63.18 -20.28
N GLY A 7 25.93 62.64 -19.70
CA GLY A 7 26.00 61.31 -19.09
C GLY A 7 25.51 61.25 -17.65
N ILE A 8 25.27 60.02 -17.17
CA ILE A 8 25.01 59.62 -15.77
C ILE A 8 25.59 58.20 -15.64
N LEU A 9 26.72 58.03 -14.95
CA LEU A 9 26.89 57.68 -13.53
C LEU A 9 26.36 56.27 -13.16
N ILE A 10 27.30 55.46 -12.67
CA ILE A 10 27.18 54.07 -12.22
C ILE A 10 26.32 53.99 -10.95
N THR A 11 25.34 53.09 -10.94
CA THR A 11 24.80 52.48 -9.72
C THR A 11 24.41 51.04 -10.01
N LEU A 12 25.13 50.09 -9.37
CA LEU A 12 24.74 48.69 -9.31
C LEU A 12 23.42 48.57 -8.54
N PHE A 13 22.41 47.95 -9.17
CA PHE A 13 21.28 47.36 -8.48
C PHE A 13 21.17 45.90 -8.90
N LEU A 14 21.56 44.99 -8.00
CA LEU A 14 21.05 43.62 -8.03
C LEU A 14 19.58 43.67 -7.61
N PRO A 15 18.65 43.05 -8.36
CA PRO A 15 17.35 42.72 -7.80
C PRO A 15 17.49 41.42 -7.00
N THR A 16 17.53 41.55 -5.68
CA THR A 16 17.13 40.50 -4.75
C THR A 16 15.63 40.26 -4.91
N MET A 17 15.24 39.33 -5.79
CA MET A 17 13.91 38.74 -5.77
C MET A 17 13.90 37.59 -4.77
N LEU A 18 13.55 37.93 -3.53
CA LEU A 18 13.20 37.00 -2.48
C LEU A 18 11.84 36.38 -2.84
N LEU A 19 11.82 35.15 -3.33
CA LEU A 19 10.60 34.36 -3.39
C LEU A 19 10.26 33.95 -1.96
N ALA A 20 9.35 34.69 -1.34
CA ALA A 20 8.68 34.29 -0.11
C ALA A 20 7.85 33.04 -0.41
N GLN A 21 8.38 31.87 -0.05
CA GLN A 21 7.58 30.68 0.17
C GLN A 21 6.96 30.87 1.55
N GLU A 22 5.82 31.57 1.61
CA GLU A 22 5.05 31.70 2.85
C GLU A 22 4.62 30.30 3.29
N GLY A 23 5.27 29.81 4.35
CA GLY A 23 4.90 28.58 5.00
C GLY A 23 3.53 28.75 5.63
N ILE A 24 2.54 28.01 5.13
CA ILE A 24 1.24 27.87 5.78
C ILE A 24 1.50 27.45 7.23
N ALA A 25 1.08 28.29 8.17
CA ALA A 25 1.20 28.03 9.59
C ALA A 25 0.32 26.84 9.96
N LYS A 26 0.80 25.99 10.88
CA LYS A 26 0.14 24.78 11.38
C LYS A 26 -1.32 24.99 11.86
N ASN A 27 -1.70 26.23 12.14
CA ASN A 27 -3.02 26.62 12.65
C ASN A 27 -4.10 26.85 11.58
N GLU A 28 -3.77 26.87 10.28
CA GLU A 28 -4.78 27.05 9.20
C GLU A 28 -5.32 25.73 8.63
N ILE A 29 -4.75 24.56 9.00
CA ILE A 29 -5.18 23.23 8.51
C ILE A 29 -5.46 22.26 9.68
N ALA A 30 -5.77 22.77 10.87
CA ALA A 30 -6.24 21.90 11.94
C ALA A 30 -7.75 21.65 11.74
N TYR A 31 -8.15 20.47 11.25
CA TYR A 31 -9.56 20.08 11.31
C TYR A 31 -9.97 20.06 12.78
N LYS A 32 -10.76 21.06 13.21
CA LYS A 32 -11.53 20.92 14.44
C LYS A 32 -12.52 19.79 14.21
N LYS A 33 -12.62 18.88 15.18
CA LYS A 33 -13.59 17.76 15.35
C LYS A 33 -14.98 17.95 14.71
N THR A 34 -15.45 19.18 14.54
CA THR A 34 -16.71 19.58 13.91
C THR A 34 -16.79 19.45 12.38
N GLN A 35 -15.77 18.92 11.69
CA GLN A 35 -15.75 18.86 10.21
C GLN A 35 -15.75 17.45 9.59
N LEU A 36 -15.50 16.37 10.35
CA LEU A 36 -15.67 15.00 9.85
C LEU A 36 -17.08 14.50 10.19
N ASN A 37 -17.97 14.49 9.20
CA ASN A 37 -19.36 14.04 9.35
C ASN A 37 -19.50 12.50 9.32
N HIS A 38 -18.39 11.76 9.44
CA HIS A 38 -18.35 10.31 9.41
C HIS A 38 -17.27 9.78 10.35
N LYS A 39 -17.39 8.50 10.68
CA LYS A 39 -16.40 7.77 11.48
C LYS A 39 -15.12 7.55 10.65
N ILE A 40 -13.96 7.72 11.28
CA ILE A 40 -12.67 7.35 10.69
C ILE A 40 -12.52 5.83 10.76
N LEU A 41 -12.33 5.17 9.63
CA LEU A 41 -12.23 3.71 9.55
C LEU A 41 -10.86 3.20 10.03
N VAL A 42 -10.84 2.17 10.87
CA VAL A 42 -9.61 1.45 11.20
C VAL A 42 -9.59 0.14 10.44
N VAL A 43 -8.61 -0.01 9.55
CA VAL A 43 -8.42 -1.21 8.73
C VAL A 43 -7.26 -2.01 9.32
N GLY A 44 -7.52 -3.24 9.75
CA GLY A 44 -6.48 -4.17 10.17
C GLY A 44 -5.72 -4.67 8.95
N HIS A 45 -4.55 -4.07 8.68
CA HIS A 45 -3.68 -4.41 7.55
C HIS A 45 -3.20 -5.84 7.73
N ARG A 46 -3.58 -6.76 6.84
CA ARG A 46 -3.32 -8.20 6.95
C ARG A 46 -3.79 -8.83 8.27
N GLY A 47 -4.83 -8.23 8.87
CA GLY A 47 -5.28 -8.52 10.23
C GLY A 47 -4.55 -7.68 11.29
N TYR A 48 -3.86 -8.34 12.22
CA TYR A 48 -3.08 -7.74 13.32
C TYR A 48 -1.62 -8.23 13.30
N PRO A 49 -0.87 -7.94 12.22
CA PRO A 49 0.45 -8.51 11.96
C PRO A 49 1.53 -8.04 12.94
N GLY A 50 1.30 -6.93 13.67
CA GLY A 50 2.20 -6.48 14.73
C GLY A 50 2.31 -7.44 15.93
N ILE A 51 1.37 -8.39 16.07
CA ILE A 51 1.31 -9.35 17.20
C ILE A 51 1.10 -10.79 16.73
N MET A 52 0.44 -11.02 15.59
CA MET A 52 0.16 -12.33 15.03
C MET A 52 0.83 -12.52 13.66
N PRO A 53 1.11 -13.75 13.20
CA PRO A 53 1.52 -13.98 11.81
C PRO A 53 0.47 -13.46 10.84
N GLU A 54 0.88 -12.65 9.86
CA GLU A 54 -0.03 -11.93 8.97
C GLU A 54 -0.92 -12.86 8.13
N GLU A 55 -2.13 -12.39 7.79
CA GLU A 55 -3.13 -13.10 6.97
C GLU A 55 -3.50 -14.52 7.44
N THR A 56 -3.30 -14.79 8.73
CA THR A 56 -3.78 -16.00 9.40
C THR A 56 -5.10 -15.72 10.12
N ARG A 57 -5.87 -16.79 10.38
CA ARG A 57 -7.14 -16.67 11.12
C ARG A 57 -6.96 -15.93 12.47
N PRO A 58 -5.96 -16.26 13.32
CA PRO A 58 -5.73 -15.51 14.56
C PRO A 58 -5.41 -14.03 14.35
N SER A 59 -4.71 -13.67 13.26
CA SER A 59 -4.45 -12.28 12.91
C SER A 59 -5.76 -11.52 12.65
N TYR A 60 -6.64 -12.10 11.84
CA TYR A 60 -7.95 -11.53 11.53
C TYR A 60 -8.89 -11.43 12.73
N GLU A 61 -9.03 -12.51 13.49
CA GLU A 61 -9.84 -12.54 14.70
C GLU A 61 -9.30 -11.54 15.76
N SER A 62 -7.98 -11.39 15.87
CA SER A 62 -7.36 -10.42 16.75
C SER A 62 -7.65 -8.98 16.32
N ALA A 63 -7.54 -8.66 15.03
CA ALA A 63 -7.87 -7.34 14.51
C ALA A 63 -9.34 -6.98 14.78
N ALA A 64 -10.26 -7.89 14.46
CA ALA A 64 -11.68 -7.70 14.72
C ALA A 64 -11.96 -7.50 16.23
N THR A 65 -11.36 -8.32 17.09
CA THR A 65 -11.46 -8.21 18.55
C THR A 65 -10.98 -6.85 19.06
N ASN A 66 -9.91 -6.33 18.48
CA ASN A 66 -9.30 -5.07 18.90
C ASN A 66 -9.94 -3.84 18.24
N GLY A 67 -11.07 -4.00 17.55
CA GLY A 67 -11.90 -2.88 17.11
C GLY A 67 -11.76 -2.49 15.65
N ALA A 68 -11.02 -3.26 14.84
CA ALA A 68 -10.98 -3.02 13.38
C ALA A 68 -12.40 -2.99 12.80
N ASP A 69 -12.60 -2.10 11.83
CA ASP A 69 -13.84 -1.96 11.06
C ASP A 69 -13.78 -2.84 9.80
N TYR A 70 -12.59 -3.01 9.23
CA TYR A 70 -12.32 -3.84 8.07
C TYR A 70 -11.09 -4.73 8.28
N LEU A 71 -11.12 -5.92 7.70
CA LEU A 71 -10.01 -6.87 7.64
C LEU A 71 -9.43 -6.81 6.22
N GLU A 72 -8.19 -6.35 6.09
CA GLU A 72 -7.49 -6.28 4.81
C GLU A 72 -6.81 -7.61 4.48
N LEU A 73 -6.77 -7.96 3.19
CA LEU A 73 -6.24 -9.21 2.69
C LEU A 73 -5.70 -9.01 1.28
N ASP A 74 -4.59 -9.66 0.99
CA ASP A 74 -3.90 -9.58 -0.29
C ASP A 74 -4.23 -10.82 -1.13
N LEU A 75 -4.65 -10.69 -2.39
CA LEU A 75 -5.09 -11.85 -3.17
C LEU A 75 -4.05 -12.35 -4.18
N HIS A 76 -3.84 -13.67 -4.20
CA HIS A 76 -3.15 -14.38 -5.29
C HIS A 76 -3.92 -15.62 -5.73
N MET A 77 -3.52 -16.18 -6.87
CA MET A 77 -4.13 -17.40 -7.43
C MET A 77 -3.20 -18.62 -7.38
N THR A 78 -3.75 -19.74 -6.94
CA THR A 78 -3.06 -21.04 -6.89
C THR A 78 -3.03 -21.74 -8.26
N LYS A 79 -2.28 -22.83 -8.35
CA LYS A 79 -2.20 -23.68 -9.56
C LYS A 79 -3.56 -24.19 -10.04
N ASP A 80 -4.45 -24.50 -9.10
CA ASP A 80 -5.82 -24.99 -9.32
C ASP A 80 -6.86 -23.85 -9.26
N CYS A 81 -6.44 -22.63 -9.59
CA CYS A 81 -7.30 -21.47 -9.85
C CYS A 81 -8.12 -21.02 -8.63
N GLN A 82 -7.61 -21.22 -7.41
CA GLN A 82 -8.24 -20.77 -6.18
C GLN A 82 -7.61 -19.45 -5.70
N LEU A 83 -8.43 -18.56 -5.14
CA LEU A 83 -7.96 -17.32 -4.54
C LEU A 83 -7.54 -17.53 -3.10
N ILE A 84 -6.32 -17.15 -2.77
CA ILE A 84 -5.73 -17.20 -1.42
C ILE A 84 -5.41 -15.79 -0.91
N ALA A 85 -5.45 -15.64 0.41
CA ALA A 85 -5.02 -14.46 1.16
C ALA A 85 -3.52 -14.58 1.49
N ARG A 86 -2.70 -13.71 0.90
CA ARG A 86 -1.25 -13.59 1.10
C ARG A 86 -0.69 -12.34 0.41
N HIS A 87 0.24 -11.65 1.06
CA HIS A 87 0.90 -10.46 0.54
C HIS A 87 1.75 -10.66 -0.72
N ASN A 88 2.67 -11.62 -0.70
CA ASN A 88 3.61 -11.83 -1.80
C ASN A 88 3.40 -13.19 -2.48
N PRO A 89 3.58 -13.32 -3.80
CA PRO A 89 3.40 -14.61 -4.47
C PRO A 89 4.61 -15.55 -4.37
N TRP A 90 5.76 -15.06 -3.90
CA TRP A 90 6.88 -15.89 -3.44
C TRP A 90 6.69 -16.27 -1.97
N MET A 91 7.49 -17.21 -1.45
CA MET A 91 7.13 -17.88 -0.20
C MET A 91 8.18 -17.79 0.90
N LYS A 92 9.44 -17.46 0.62
CA LYS A 92 10.50 -17.46 1.65
C LYS A 92 10.35 -16.39 2.72
N ASP A 93 9.78 -15.25 2.38
CA ASP A 93 9.76 -14.06 3.22
C ASP A 93 8.74 -14.12 4.36
N ASN A 94 7.62 -14.81 4.15
CA ASN A 94 6.53 -14.86 5.14
C ASN A 94 5.88 -16.24 5.30
N THR A 95 6.65 -17.33 5.10
CA THR A 95 6.19 -18.71 5.39
C THR A 95 7.25 -19.61 5.98
N ASN A 96 6.83 -20.82 6.36
CA ASN A 96 7.70 -21.94 6.73
C ASN A 96 8.19 -22.80 5.54
N VAL A 97 8.09 -22.34 4.28
CA VAL A 97 8.38 -23.18 3.08
C VAL A 97 9.79 -23.76 3.09
N GLU A 98 10.78 -23.03 3.59
CA GLU A 98 12.17 -23.50 3.65
C GLU A 98 12.33 -24.63 4.66
N GLN A 99 11.64 -24.56 5.80
CA GLN A 99 11.63 -25.61 6.81
C GLN A 99 10.93 -26.85 6.26
N VAL A 100 9.82 -26.67 5.54
CA VAL A 100 9.08 -27.76 4.90
C VAL A 100 9.92 -28.42 3.80
N ALA A 101 10.63 -27.65 2.98
CA ALA A 101 11.46 -28.16 1.90
C ALA A 101 12.60 -29.07 2.38
N LYS A 102 13.07 -28.92 3.64
CA LYS A 102 14.09 -29.80 4.23
C LYS A 102 13.60 -31.23 4.44
N THR A 103 12.29 -31.43 4.61
CA THR A 103 11.70 -32.74 4.94
C THR A 103 10.67 -33.23 3.90
N ASN A 104 10.23 -32.36 2.98
CA ASN A 104 9.28 -32.68 1.92
C ASN A 104 9.92 -32.52 0.53
N PRO A 105 10.35 -33.62 -0.13
CA PRO A 105 10.95 -33.58 -1.46
C PRO A 105 10.05 -32.98 -2.56
N GLU A 106 8.73 -33.09 -2.41
CA GLU A 106 7.77 -32.52 -3.37
C GLU A 106 7.74 -30.99 -3.32
N VAL A 107 7.96 -30.42 -2.13
CA VAL A 107 8.15 -28.97 -1.97
C VAL A 107 9.53 -28.59 -2.46
N ALA A 108 10.59 -29.29 -2.04
CA ALA A 108 11.97 -28.98 -2.39
C ALA A 108 12.21 -28.83 -3.91
N LYS A 109 11.63 -29.72 -4.72
CA LYS A 109 11.80 -29.72 -6.17
C LYS A 109 11.08 -28.58 -6.92
N ARG A 110 10.21 -27.82 -6.25
CA ARG A 110 9.42 -26.72 -6.86
C ARG A 110 10.09 -25.35 -6.76
N ILE A 111 11.29 -25.28 -6.22
CA ILE A 111 12.06 -24.04 -6.23
C ILE A 111 12.34 -23.61 -7.68
N ARG A 112 12.02 -22.35 -8.02
CA ARG A 112 12.23 -21.80 -9.36
C ARG A 112 13.63 -21.22 -9.47
N THR A 113 14.48 -21.86 -10.27
CA THR A 113 15.89 -21.47 -10.47
C THR A 113 16.19 -20.87 -11.84
N THR A 114 15.18 -20.82 -12.73
CA THR A 114 15.35 -20.25 -14.08
C THR A 114 15.38 -18.73 -13.98
N PRO A 115 16.41 -18.04 -14.52
CA PRO A 115 16.45 -16.58 -14.52
C PRO A 115 15.36 -16.00 -15.44
N GLY A 116 14.91 -14.79 -15.08
CA GLY A 116 14.00 -14.02 -15.93
C GLY A 116 14.64 -13.54 -17.24
N ARG A 117 13.80 -13.04 -18.14
CA ARG A 117 14.22 -12.44 -19.42
C ARG A 117 14.04 -10.93 -19.38
N PHE A 118 15.02 -10.16 -19.84
CA PHE A 118 14.85 -8.71 -19.98
C PHE A 118 14.00 -8.34 -21.20
N VAL A 119 13.17 -7.31 -21.03
CA VAL A 119 12.38 -6.66 -22.09
C VAL A 119 12.68 -5.17 -22.07
N THR A 120 13.08 -4.62 -23.22
CA THR A 120 13.28 -3.18 -23.39
C THR A 120 11.95 -2.43 -23.30
N ILE A 121 11.91 -1.38 -22.49
CA ILE A 121 10.72 -0.53 -22.36
C ILE A 121 10.67 0.48 -23.49
N LYS A 122 9.48 0.68 -24.03
CA LYS A 122 9.20 1.64 -25.11
C LYS A 122 8.73 2.99 -24.55
N TRP A 123 9.58 3.65 -23.76
CA TRP A 123 9.29 5.02 -23.29
C TRP A 123 9.34 6.02 -24.46
N GLN A 124 8.49 7.05 -24.44
CA GLN A 124 8.77 8.28 -25.17
C GLN A 124 9.86 9.03 -24.39
N ARG A 125 11.13 8.90 -24.83
CA ARG A 125 12.31 9.44 -24.14
C ARG A 125 12.54 10.89 -24.54
N GLU A 126 11.90 11.81 -23.85
CA GLU A 126 12.32 13.22 -23.89
C GLU A 126 13.14 13.61 -22.64
N ASP A 127 12.89 12.99 -21.48
CA ASP A 127 13.61 13.27 -20.22
C ASP A 127 14.29 12.02 -19.60
N LYS A 128 15.34 12.23 -18.80
CA LYS A 128 16.22 11.18 -18.25
C LYS A 128 15.70 10.52 -16.96
N ASP A 129 14.47 10.81 -16.54
CA ASP A 129 13.96 10.53 -15.19
C ASP A 129 12.75 9.57 -15.19
N HIS A 130 12.81 8.50 -16.00
CA HIS A 130 11.67 7.58 -16.23
C HIS A 130 11.89 6.14 -15.71
N GLY A 131 12.86 5.91 -14.83
CA GLY A 131 13.17 4.59 -14.28
C GLY A 131 14.00 3.71 -15.22
N PRO A 132 14.01 2.39 -15.01
CA PRO A 132 14.87 1.50 -15.79
C PRO A 132 14.47 1.51 -17.28
N ASP A 133 15.43 1.18 -18.16
CA ASP A 133 15.22 1.11 -19.61
C ASP A 133 14.75 -0.27 -20.10
N LYS A 134 14.75 -1.23 -19.18
CA LYS A 134 14.31 -2.61 -19.33
C LYS A 134 13.66 -3.08 -18.04
N TYR A 135 12.75 -4.03 -18.14
CA TYR A 135 12.22 -4.76 -16.99
C TYR A 135 12.43 -6.26 -17.17
N LEU A 136 12.44 -6.99 -16.06
CA LEU A 136 12.53 -8.44 -16.07
C LEU A 136 11.13 -9.05 -16.26
N THR A 137 11.01 -10.15 -17.00
CA THR A 137 9.76 -10.91 -17.10
C THR A 137 9.98 -12.40 -16.85
N ASP A 138 8.96 -13.02 -16.29
CA ASP A 138 8.75 -14.46 -16.15
C ASP A 138 8.49 -15.16 -17.50
N LEU A 139 8.04 -14.45 -18.55
CA LEU A 139 7.88 -15.01 -19.89
C LEU A 139 9.24 -15.19 -20.59
N VAL A 140 9.93 -16.27 -20.21
CA VAL A 140 11.31 -16.56 -20.66
C VAL A 140 11.40 -16.99 -22.13
N ASP A 141 10.37 -17.65 -22.67
CA ASP A 141 10.23 -17.94 -24.10
C ASP A 141 8.98 -17.24 -24.66
N PRO A 142 9.12 -16.19 -25.49
CA PRO A 142 7.98 -15.50 -26.11
C PRO A 142 7.10 -16.38 -26.99
N LYS A 143 7.57 -17.55 -27.42
CA LYS A 143 6.81 -18.51 -28.25
C LYS A 143 6.06 -19.55 -27.42
N ASP A 144 6.37 -19.68 -26.14
CA ASP A 144 5.75 -20.62 -25.21
C ASP A 144 5.24 -19.87 -23.97
N TYR A 145 3.95 -19.61 -23.91
CA TYR A 145 3.36 -18.89 -22.78
C TYR A 145 3.48 -19.66 -21.45
N LYS A 146 3.60 -21.00 -21.49
CA LYS A 146 3.84 -21.81 -20.28
C LYS A 146 5.22 -21.59 -19.69
N SER A 147 6.13 -20.95 -20.42
CA SER A 147 7.46 -20.60 -19.93
C SER A 147 7.43 -19.67 -18.71
N ARG A 148 6.31 -18.96 -18.48
CA ARG A 148 6.02 -18.18 -17.26
C ARG A 148 6.13 -18.97 -15.96
N LEU A 149 5.92 -20.28 -16.00
CA LEU A 149 6.00 -21.15 -14.81
C LEU A 149 7.44 -21.51 -14.43
N LYS A 150 8.45 -21.08 -15.19
CA LYS A 150 9.86 -21.46 -14.97
C LYS A 150 10.60 -20.46 -14.08
N ALA A 151 10.49 -19.18 -14.41
CA ALA A 151 11.12 -18.09 -13.64
C ALA A 151 10.14 -17.54 -12.60
N LEU A 152 10.66 -17.04 -11.48
CA LEU A 152 9.86 -16.29 -10.50
C LEU A 152 10.23 -14.82 -10.57
N VAL A 153 9.56 -14.13 -11.49
CA VAL A 153 9.70 -12.69 -11.65
C VAL A 153 8.32 -12.07 -11.50
N VAL A 154 8.17 -11.18 -10.54
CA VAL A 154 6.89 -10.60 -10.16
C VAL A 154 6.98 -9.11 -10.41
N ASP A 155 6.21 -8.63 -11.38
CA ASP A 155 6.22 -7.22 -11.79
C ASP A 155 7.62 -6.63 -12.08
N GLY A 156 8.58 -7.48 -12.45
CA GLY A 156 9.96 -7.08 -12.75
C GLY A 156 10.96 -7.31 -11.62
N GLU A 157 10.49 -7.64 -10.42
CA GLU A 157 11.32 -8.06 -9.30
C GLU A 157 11.76 -9.52 -9.47
N ASP A 158 13.03 -9.79 -9.21
CA ASP A 158 13.63 -11.12 -9.37
C ASP A 158 13.60 -11.90 -8.04
N HIS A 159 12.86 -13.00 -8.00
CA HIS A 159 12.80 -13.94 -6.87
C HIS A 159 13.32 -15.32 -7.28
N THR A 160 14.33 -15.36 -8.15
CA THR A 160 15.05 -16.59 -8.47
C THR A 160 15.55 -17.25 -7.18
N ASN A 161 15.41 -18.57 -7.11
CA ASN A 161 15.66 -19.41 -5.94
C ASN A 161 14.60 -19.27 -4.83
N ASP A 162 13.34 -19.09 -5.18
CA ASP A 162 12.19 -19.15 -4.27
C ASP A 162 11.07 -20.05 -4.85
N TRP A 163 10.00 -20.28 -4.09
CA TRP A 163 8.82 -21.03 -4.46
C TRP A 163 7.68 -20.07 -4.80
N SER A 164 6.92 -20.38 -5.84
CA SER A 164 5.72 -19.62 -6.18
C SER A 164 4.47 -20.27 -5.62
N VAL A 165 3.54 -19.47 -5.08
CA VAL A 165 2.20 -19.95 -4.72
C VAL A 165 1.45 -20.57 -5.92
N SER A 166 1.79 -20.16 -7.15
CA SER A 166 1.18 -20.66 -8.38
C SER A 166 1.68 -22.05 -8.81
N ASP A 167 2.65 -22.63 -8.11
CA ASP A 167 3.14 -24.00 -8.35
C ASP A 167 2.43 -25.07 -7.51
N PHE A 168 1.59 -24.64 -6.57
CA PHE A 168 0.88 -25.49 -5.61
C PHE A 168 -0.62 -25.39 -5.82
N THR A 169 -1.31 -26.51 -5.63
CA THR A 169 -2.76 -26.52 -5.46
C THR A 169 -3.13 -25.92 -4.10
N LEU A 170 -4.37 -25.47 -3.93
CA LEU A 170 -4.87 -24.98 -2.65
C LEU A 170 -4.70 -26.02 -1.54
N LYS A 171 -4.97 -27.30 -1.85
CA LYS A 171 -4.84 -28.39 -0.88
C LYS A 171 -3.40 -28.53 -0.40
N GLU A 172 -2.43 -28.53 -1.32
CA GLU A 172 -1.01 -28.63 -0.97
C GLU A 172 -0.54 -27.45 -0.12
N LEU A 173 -0.97 -26.24 -0.46
CA LEU A 173 -0.69 -25.04 0.34
C LEU A 173 -1.23 -25.16 1.76
N LYS A 174 -2.48 -25.60 1.93
CA LYS A 174 -3.08 -25.77 3.26
C LYS A 174 -2.46 -26.90 4.08
N ASP A 175 -2.07 -27.99 3.42
CA ASP A 175 -1.51 -29.16 4.10
C ASP A 175 -0.08 -28.91 4.61
N TRP A 176 0.70 -28.09 3.89
CA TRP A 176 2.14 -27.99 4.14
C TRP A 176 2.61 -26.63 4.62
N ILE A 177 1.97 -25.54 4.18
CA ILE A 177 2.53 -24.20 4.31
C ILE A 177 1.77 -23.39 5.35
N GLY A 178 2.52 -22.88 6.32
CA GLY A 178 2.02 -21.96 7.32
C GLY A 178 2.62 -20.56 7.17
N GLY A 179 1.80 -19.54 7.43
CA GLY A 179 2.21 -18.14 7.39
C GLY A 179 3.10 -17.73 8.57
N THR A 180 3.96 -16.74 8.35
CA THR A 180 4.83 -16.13 9.37
C THR A 180 4.72 -14.60 9.29
N SER A 181 5.24 -13.90 10.31
CA SER A 181 5.41 -12.45 10.22
C SER A 181 6.35 -12.06 9.07
N PHE A 182 6.03 -10.97 8.35
CA PHE A 182 6.82 -10.41 7.25
C PHE A 182 7.56 -9.15 7.69
N ASP A 183 6.87 -7.99 7.66
CA ASP A 183 7.45 -6.71 8.04
C ASP A 183 7.88 -6.71 9.51
N ALA A 184 9.05 -6.12 9.80
CA ALA A 184 9.62 -6.09 11.15
C ALA A 184 9.61 -7.46 11.87
N ALA A 185 9.77 -8.57 11.13
CA ALA A 185 9.76 -9.92 11.68
C ALA A 185 10.74 -10.14 12.84
N ALA A 186 11.86 -9.41 12.87
CA ALA A 186 12.82 -9.47 13.97
C ALA A 186 12.30 -8.85 15.29
N ASP A 187 11.38 -7.89 15.20
CA ASP A 187 10.80 -7.17 16.34
C ASP A 187 9.46 -7.76 16.81
N ARG A 188 8.85 -8.64 15.99
CA ARG A 188 7.50 -9.19 16.22
C ARG A 188 7.53 -10.58 16.84
N PRO A 189 6.46 -10.98 17.57
CA PRO A 189 6.36 -12.33 18.13
C PRO A 189 6.45 -13.41 17.04
N SER A 190 7.32 -14.40 17.24
CA SER A 190 7.56 -15.49 16.28
C SER A 190 7.08 -16.86 16.78
N SER A 191 6.56 -16.95 18.00
CA SER A 191 6.16 -18.23 18.63
C SER A 191 5.02 -18.95 17.91
N LEU A 192 4.28 -18.23 17.06
CA LEU A 192 3.17 -18.72 16.27
C LEU A 192 3.48 -18.88 14.77
N ASN A 193 4.69 -18.51 14.34
CA ASN A 193 5.10 -18.60 12.94
C ASN A 193 5.03 -20.05 12.43
N GLY A 194 4.45 -20.22 11.24
CA GLY A 194 4.36 -21.50 10.54
C GLY A 194 3.30 -22.46 11.09
N LYS A 195 2.47 -22.03 12.06
CA LYS A 195 1.48 -22.90 12.73
C LYS A 195 0.07 -22.85 12.11
N PHE A 196 -0.23 -21.82 11.32
CA PHE A 196 -1.57 -21.60 10.77
C PHE A 196 -1.54 -21.67 9.25
N PRO A 197 -2.51 -22.37 8.62
CA PRO A 197 -2.54 -22.57 7.18
C PRO A 197 -2.85 -21.27 6.44
N ILE A 198 -2.49 -21.22 5.17
CA ILE A 198 -2.92 -20.18 4.23
C ILE A 198 -4.44 -20.23 4.08
N LEU A 199 -5.07 -19.05 4.08
CA LEU A 199 -6.52 -18.90 3.93
C LEU A 199 -6.92 -18.62 2.49
N THR A 200 -8.13 -19.01 2.13
CA THR A 200 -8.80 -18.61 0.88
C THR A 200 -9.50 -17.27 1.06
N PHE A 201 -9.81 -16.59 -0.05
CA PHE A 201 -10.67 -15.39 -0.02
C PHE A 201 -12.03 -15.68 0.66
N GLN A 202 -12.64 -16.83 0.38
CA GLN A 202 -13.90 -17.22 1.01
C GLN A 202 -13.77 -17.38 2.53
N GLU A 203 -12.67 -17.97 3.02
CA GLU A 203 -12.46 -18.13 4.46
C GLU A 203 -12.30 -16.79 5.19
N VAL A 204 -11.67 -15.79 4.57
CA VAL A 204 -11.58 -14.44 5.18
C VAL A 204 -12.95 -13.76 5.21
N ILE A 205 -13.78 -13.93 4.16
CA ILE A 205 -15.19 -13.48 4.18
C ILE A 205 -15.95 -14.15 5.32
N ASP A 206 -15.74 -15.45 5.51
CA ASP A 206 -16.43 -16.21 6.56
C ASP A 206 -15.97 -15.77 7.96
N ILE A 207 -14.67 -15.50 8.16
CA ILE A 207 -14.14 -14.89 9.39
C ILE A 207 -14.81 -13.55 9.66
N ALA A 208 -14.90 -12.65 8.67
CA ALA A 208 -15.54 -11.35 8.86
C ALA A 208 -17.03 -11.48 9.26
N LYS A 209 -17.76 -12.46 8.71
CA LYS A 209 -19.15 -12.77 9.11
C LYS A 209 -19.24 -13.35 10.52
N GLU A 210 -18.33 -14.24 10.89
CA GLU A 210 -18.24 -14.83 12.24
C GLU A 210 -17.97 -13.73 13.27
N GLU A 211 -16.99 -12.87 12.99
CA GLU A 211 -16.60 -11.76 13.85
C GLU A 211 -17.67 -10.66 13.92
N THR A 212 -18.43 -10.46 12.84
CA THR A 212 -19.61 -9.60 12.86
C THR A 212 -20.64 -10.08 13.87
N LYS A 213 -20.95 -11.39 13.86
CA LYS A 213 -21.89 -11.99 14.82
C LYS A 213 -21.34 -11.93 16.24
N ARG A 214 -20.04 -12.22 16.42
CA ARG A 214 -19.39 -12.30 17.73
C ARG A 214 -19.29 -10.94 18.42
N THR A 215 -18.97 -9.89 17.66
CA THR A 215 -18.76 -8.53 18.20
C THR A 215 -20.01 -7.66 18.19
N GLY A 216 -21.04 -8.04 17.43
CA GLY A 216 -22.24 -7.21 17.22
C GLY A 216 -22.00 -5.97 16.35
N ARG A 217 -20.80 -5.80 15.78
CA ARG A 217 -20.45 -4.74 14.83
C ARG A 217 -20.35 -5.33 13.43
N THR A 218 -20.70 -4.58 12.40
CA THR A 218 -20.36 -5.01 11.02
C THR A 218 -18.85 -4.96 10.84
N ILE A 219 -18.24 -6.11 10.54
CA ILE A 219 -16.83 -6.24 10.18
C ILE A 219 -16.76 -6.46 8.67
N GLY A 220 -16.14 -5.52 7.96
CA GLY A 220 -15.95 -5.62 6.51
C GLY A 220 -14.66 -6.31 6.10
N ILE A 221 -14.51 -6.51 4.80
CA ILE A 221 -13.28 -7.01 4.17
C ILE A 221 -12.71 -6.02 3.17
N TYR A 222 -11.40 -6.02 3.01
CA TYR A 222 -10.68 -5.05 2.18
C TYR A 222 -9.71 -5.76 1.20
N PRO A 223 -10.21 -6.50 0.19
CA PRO A 223 -9.34 -7.33 -0.67
C PRO A 223 -8.51 -6.52 -1.67
N GLU A 224 -7.21 -6.81 -1.73
CA GLU A 224 -6.29 -6.33 -2.75
C GLU A 224 -6.16 -7.29 -3.94
N SER A 225 -6.35 -6.79 -5.15
CA SER A 225 -5.89 -7.45 -6.38
C SER A 225 -4.38 -7.19 -6.53
N LYS A 226 -3.55 -8.10 -5.97
CA LYS A 226 -2.09 -8.02 -6.07
C LYS A 226 -1.58 -8.41 -7.44
N ASN A 227 -0.55 -7.70 -7.92
CA ASN A 227 0.23 -8.01 -9.13
C ASN A 227 -0.63 -8.62 -10.27
N PRO A 228 -1.71 -7.95 -10.72
CA PRO A 228 -2.72 -8.55 -11.58
C PRO A 228 -2.16 -9.06 -12.92
N ILE A 229 -1.13 -8.39 -13.46
CA ILE A 229 -0.43 -8.85 -14.67
C ILE A 229 0.25 -10.19 -14.42
N TRP A 230 0.98 -10.33 -13.30
CA TRP A 230 1.64 -11.56 -12.93
C TRP A 230 0.63 -12.68 -12.64
N ASN A 231 -0.38 -12.42 -11.81
CA ASN A 231 -1.40 -13.41 -11.44
C ASN A 231 -2.14 -13.95 -12.67
N ASN A 232 -2.57 -13.08 -13.60
CA ASN A 232 -3.17 -13.52 -14.86
C ASN A 232 -2.19 -14.31 -15.74
N GLY A 233 -0.92 -13.88 -15.80
CA GLY A 233 0.15 -14.58 -16.51
C GLY A 233 0.31 -16.03 -16.04
N GLN A 234 0.43 -16.23 -14.73
CA GLN A 234 0.58 -17.55 -14.13
C GLN A 234 -0.70 -18.39 -14.25
N ALA A 235 -1.87 -17.80 -13.98
CA ALA A 235 -3.16 -18.47 -14.06
C ALA A 235 -3.43 -19.02 -15.47
N ILE A 236 -3.19 -18.22 -16.52
CA ILE A 236 -3.32 -18.68 -17.91
C ILE A 236 -2.32 -19.80 -18.22
N ALA A 237 -1.06 -19.67 -17.77
CA ALA A 237 -0.04 -20.71 -17.97
C ALA A 237 -0.42 -22.04 -17.28
N ASN A 238 -1.12 -21.96 -16.15
CA ASN A 238 -1.69 -23.09 -15.41
C ASN A 238 -3.04 -23.60 -15.98
N GLY A 239 -3.61 -22.95 -16.99
CA GLY A 239 -4.84 -23.39 -17.65
C GLY A 239 -6.14 -22.84 -17.04
N CYS A 240 -6.06 -21.82 -16.17
CA CYS A 240 -7.23 -21.17 -15.56
C CYS A 240 -7.96 -20.20 -16.50
N GLY A 241 -7.39 -19.88 -17.66
CA GLY A 241 -7.94 -18.93 -18.61
C GLY A 241 -7.29 -19.03 -19.99
N ALA A 242 -7.88 -18.36 -20.97
CA ALA A 242 -7.33 -18.22 -22.30
C ALA A 242 -6.30 -17.08 -22.37
N LEU A 243 -5.42 -17.08 -23.38
CA LEU A 243 -4.52 -15.95 -23.63
C LEU A 243 -5.34 -14.65 -23.80
N GLY A 244 -4.92 -13.60 -23.10
CA GLY A 244 -5.61 -12.30 -23.11
C GLY A 244 -6.86 -12.22 -22.22
N SER A 245 -7.19 -13.27 -21.46
CA SER A 245 -8.23 -13.20 -20.42
C SER A 245 -7.69 -12.70 -19.09
N HIS A 246 -8.58 -12.42 -18.13
CA HIS A 246 -8.26 -11.93 -16.79
C HIS A 246 -8.81 -12.87 -15.71
N PRO A 247 -8.39 -14.15 -15.69
CA PRO A 247 -8.94 -15.14 -14.78
C PRO A 247 -8.83 -14.75 -13.30
N PHE A 248 -7.84 -13.92 -12.94
CA PHE A 248 -7.63 -13.46 -11.57
C PHE A 248 -8.75 -12.51 -11.12
N GLU A 249 -8.93 -11.40 -11.81
CA GLU A 249 -10.00 -10.42 -11.54
C GLU A 249 -11.39 -11.04 -11.70
N ASP A 250 -11.60 -11.88 -12.73
CA ASP A 250 -12.86 -12.60 -12.94
C ASP A 250 -13.20 -13.51 -11.75
N SER A 251 -12.19 -14.15 -11.15
CA SER A 251 -12.39 -14.99 -9.96
C SER A 251 -12.71 -14.15 -8.72
N ILE A 252 -12.10 -12.97 -8.57
CA ILE A 252 -12.40 -12.04 -7.47
C ILE A 252 -13.87 -11.63 -7.56
N LEU A 253 -14.31 -11.17 -8.74
CA LEU A 253 -15.70 -10.80 -9.01
C LEU A 253 -16.66 -11.94 -8.71
N LYS A 254 -16.33 -13.16 -9.14
CA LYS A 254 -17.15 -14.35 -8.88
C LYS A 254 -17.35 -14.61 -7.39
N VAL A 255 -16.31 -14.46 -6.57
CA VAL A 255 -16.42 -14.65 -5.11
C VAL A 255 -17.24 -13.52 -4.47
N ILE A 256 -17.05 -12.27 -4.91
CA ILE A 256 -17.84 -11.12 -4.44
C ILE A 256 -19.34 -11.33 -4.74
N GLU A 257 -19.69 -11.70 -5.98
CA GLU A 257 -21.06 -11.95 -6.41
C GLU A 257 -21.69 -13.13 -5.66
N LYS A 258 -20.95 -14.25 -5.54
CA LYS A 258 -21.41 -15.44 -4.80
C LYS A 258 -21.79 -15.11 -3.35
N ASN A 259 -21.14 -14.12 -2.75
CA ASN A 259 -21.38 -13.69 -1.37
C ASN A 259 -22.39 -12.53 -1.24
N GLY A 260 -22.97 -12.05 -2.34
CA GLY A 260 -23.90 -10.92 -2.33
C GLY A 260 -23.24 -9.60 -1.89
N LEU A 261 -21.95 -9.45 -2.16
CA LEU A 261 -21.16 -8.29 -1.73
C LEU A 261 -21.00 -7.23 -2.82
N ASN A 262 -21.60 -7.40 -4.01
CA ASN A 262 -21.39 -6.49 -5.13
C ASN A 262 -22.31 -5.26 -5.11
N SER A 263 -22.20 -4.43 -4.09
CA SER A 263 -22.90 -3.13 -3.99
C SER A 263 -22.04 -2.10 -3.25
N LYS A 264 -22.35 -0.79 -3.40
CA LYS A 264 -21.61 0.27 -2.70
C LYS A 264 -21.88 0.27 -1.19
N GLU A 265 -22.96 -0.37 -0.77
CA GLU A 265 -23.44 -0.49 0.61
C GLU A 265 -22.90 -1.75 1.31
N SER A 266 -22.38 -2.72 0.53
CA SER A 266 -21.80 -3.94 1.07
C SER A 266 -20.52 -3.64 1.87
N PRO A 267 -20.22 -4.39 2.95
CA PRO A 267 -19.04 -4.19 3.78
C PRO A 267 -17.79 -4.77 3.11
N ILE A 268 -17.50 -4.32 1.89
CA ILE A 268 -16.34 -4.69 1.09
C ILE A 268 -15.79 -3.45 0.38
N ILE A 269 -14.47 -3.31 0.37
CA ILE A 269 -13.79 -2.30 -0.44
C ILE A 269 -12.65 -2.99 -1.20
N VAL A 270 -12.67 -2.90 -2.53
CA VAL A 270 -11.68 -3.56 -3.39
C VAL A 270 -10.53 -2.62 -3.67
N GLN A 271 -9.29 -3.10 -3.54
CA GLN A 271 -8.09 -2.31 -3.77
C GLN A 271 -7.16 -2.88 -4.83
N SER A 272 -6.34 -2.02 -5.42
CA SER A 272 -5.18 -2.40 -6.23
C SER A 272 -4.26 -1.21 -6.44
N PHE A 273 -2.97 -1.49 -6.54
CA PHE A 273 -1.99 -0.55 -7.12
C PHE A 273 -2.20 -0.37 -8.63
N ASP A 274 -2.77 -1.35 -9.33
CA ASP A 274 -2.91 -1.29 -10.78
C ASP A 274 -4.26 -0.68 -11.22
N PRO A 275 -4.27 0.54 -11.79
CA PRO A 275 -5.50 1.18 -12.24
C PRO A 275 -6.20 0.38 -13.34
N GLN A 276 -5.47 -0.42 -14.14
CA GLN A 276 -6.09 -1.22 -15.19
C GLN A 276 -6.90 -2.39 -14.62
N SER A 277 -6.46 -2.99 -13.51
CA SER A 277 -7.23 -4.04 -12.81
C SER A 277 -8.55 -3.49 -12.27
N LEU A 278 -8.51 -2.32 -11.62
CA LEU A 278 -9.71 -1.66 -11.10
C LEU A 278 -10.68 -1.28 -12.22
N LYS A 279 -10.18 -0.65 -13.30
CA LYS A 279 -10.99 -0.28 -14.47
C LYS A 279 -11.57 -1.52 -15.18
N TYR A 280 -10.80 -2.62 -15.26
CA TYR A 280 -11.28 -3.88 -15.79
C TYR A 280 -12.45 -4.43 -14.96
N MET A 281 -12.27 -4.56 -13.63
CA MET A 281 -13.34 -5.06 -12.75
C MET A 281 -14.59 -4.18 -12.81
N ARG A 282 -14.45 -2.84 -12.86
CA ARG A 282 -15.56 -1.91 -13.11
C ARG A 282 -16.27 -2.21 -14.42
N SER A 283 -15.53 -2.39 -15.52
CA SER A 283 -16.11 -2.74 -16.83
C SER A 283 -16.85 -4.07 -16.84
N LYS A 284 -16.51 -4.99 -15.92
CA LYS A 284 -17.17 -6.28 -15.73
C LYS A 284 -18.30 -6.27 -14.71
N GLY A 285 -18.66 -5.09 -14.19
CA GLY A 285 -19.83 -4.92 -13.33
C GLY A 285 -19.53 -4.86 -11.84
N LEU A 286 -18.28 -4.62 -11.41
CA LEU A 286 -17.98 -4.34 -10.01
C LEU A 286 -18.67 -3.04 -9.56
N LYS A 287 -19.49 -3.13 -8.52
CA LYS A 287 -20.27 -2.04 -7.93
C LYS A 287 -19.86 -1.71 -6.49
N THR A 288 -18.89 -2.42 -5.91
CA THR A 288 -18.35 -2.13 -4.57
C THR A 288 -17.72 -0.74 -4.52
N LYS A 289 -17.39 -0.24 -3.33
CA LYS A 289 -16.39 0.83 -3.25
C LYS A 289 -15.03 0.30 -3.72
N VAL A 290 -14.26 1.17 -4.37
CA VAL A 290 -12.90 0.86 -4.85
C VAL A 290 -11.91 1.92 -4.35
N ILE A 291 -10.72 1.47 -3.97
CA ILE A 291 -9.58 2.33 -3.67
C ILE A 291 -8.49 2.16 -4.72
N GLN A 292 -7.94 3.27 -5.19
CA GLN A 292 -6.68 3.29 -5.95
C GLN A 292 -5.53 3.38 -4.94
N LEU A 293 -4.60 2.43 -4.95
CA LEU A 293 -3.39 2.50 -4.12
C LEU A 293 -2.27 3.27 -4.82
N MET A 294 -1.47 4.00 -4.06
CA MET A 294 -0.30 4.77 -4.52
C MET A 294 0.86 4.60 -3.54
N ASP A 295 2.09 4.58 -4.04
CA ASP A 295 3.30 4.44 -3.23
C ASP A 295 4.49 5.18 -3.84
N GLY A 296 5.56 5.31 -3.05
CA GLY A 296 6.84 5.86 -3.44
C GLY A 296 8.01 4.91 -3.14
N ASN A 297 9.20 5.27 -3.62
CA ASN A 297 10.42 4.52 -3.34
C ASN A 297 11.13 4.97 -2.05
N ASP A 298 11.11 6.28 -1.77
CA ASP A 298 11.77 6.87 -0.61
C ASP A 298 11.25 8.30 -0.36
N VAL A 299 11.77 9.00 0.64
CA VAL A 299 11.51 10.43 0.91
C VAL A 299 12.83 11.17 1.15
N ASP A 300 13.00 12.32 0.52
CA ASP A 300 14.04 13.28 0.92
C ASP A 300 13.48 14.18 2.03
N TYR A 301 13.74 13.84 3.29
CA TYR A 301 13.28 14.60 4.46
C TYR A 301 13.91 15.99 4.59
N TYR A 302 14.92 16.37 3.79
CA TYR A 302 15.36 17.78 3.76
C TYR A 302 14.40 18.66 2.96
N THR A 303 13.66 18.06 2.02
CA THR A 303 12.74 18.77 1.12
C THR A 303 11.28 18.37 1.32
N GLY A 304 11.03 17.22 1.98
CA GLY A 304 9.71 16.63 2.13
C GLY A 304 9.16 16.00 0.85
N LYS A 305 9.98 15.83 -0.19
CA LYS A 305 9.56 15.24 -1.47
C LYS A 305 9.66 13.72 -1.41
N VAL A 306 8.58 13.06 -1.82
CA VAL A 306 8.58 11.62 -2.13
C VAL A 306 9.39 11.39 -3.40
N ILE A 307 10.24 10.38 -3.36
CA ILE A 307 11.08 9.92 -4.47
C ILE A 307 10.34 8.75 -5.12
N TYR A 308 9.93 8.91 -6.38
CA TYR A 308 9.27 7.84 -7.14
C TYR A 308 10.24 7.10 -8.06
N ASN A 309 11.20 7.81 -8.63
CA ASN A 309 12.13 7.23 -9.58
C ASN A 309 13.25 6.45 -8.86
N THR A 310 13.63 5.31 -9.43
CA THR A 310 14.81 4.53 -9.07
C THR A 310 15.27 3.72 -10.28
N ASN A 311 16.58 3.45 -10.36
CA ASN A 311 17.15 2.48 -11.31
C ASN A 311 17.27 1.08 -10.69
N ASN A 312 16.87 0.91 -9.43
CA ASN A 312 16.87 -0.40 -8.79
C ASN A 312 15.71 -1.25 -9.33
N TYR A 313 16.05 -2.32 -10.03
CA TYR A 313 15.07 -3.26 -10.58
C TYR A 313 14.27 -4.02 -9.52
N LEU A 314 14.65 -3.94 -8.25
CA LEU A 314 13.91 -4.52 -7.13
C LEU A 314 12.86 -3.58 -6.53
N THR A 315 12.96 -2.27 -6.74
CA THR A 315 12.05 -1.31 -6.09
C THR A 315 11.37 -0.36 -7.07
N PHE A 316 11.69 -0.43 -8.36
CA PHE A 316 11.11 0.48 -9.35
C PHE A 316 9.58 0.43 -9.43
N VAL A 317 8.96 -0.70 -9.07
CA VAL A 317 7.51 -0.86 -9.03
C VAL A 317 6.84 -0.19 -7.84
N SER A 318 7.56 0.09 -6.75
CA SER A 318 7.02 0.88 -5.64
C SER A 318 6.67 2.30 -6.07
N GLY A 319 7.36 2.86 -7.07
CA GLY A 319 7.10 4.20 -7.57
C GLY A 319 6.02 4.31 -8.66
N ARG A 320 5.54 3.19 -9.22
CA ARG A 320 4.62 3.21 -10.37
C ARG A 320 3.82 1.93 -10.59
N PRO A 321 2.64 2.00 -11.23
CA PRO A 321 1.93 0.80 -11.67
C PRO A 321 2.76 -0.04 -12.66
N TYR A 322 2.80 -1.36 -12.46
CA TYR A 322 3.50 -2.24 -13.40
C TYR A 322 2.84 -2.25 -14.80
N SER A 323 1.51 -2.10 -14.90
CA SER A 323 0.86 -1.91 -16.20
C SER A 323 1.35 -0.71 -16.99
N TRP A 324 1.77 0.37 -16.32
CA TRP A 324 2.35 1.53 -16.99
C TRP A 324 3.75 1.23 -17.52
N THR A 325 4.55 0.45 -16.78
CA THR A 325 5.85 -0.08 -17.25
C THR A 325 5.68 -0.90 -18.53
N VAL A 326 4.75 -1.87 -18.51
CA VAL A 326 4.49 -2.73 -19.68
C VAL A 326 3.96 -1.92 -20.88
N ALA A 327 3.13 -0.92 -20.64
CA ALA A 327 2.57 -0.05 -21.68
C ALA A 327 3.55 1.04 -22.18
N GLY A 328 4.69 1.25 -21.52
CA GLY A 328 5.60 2.35 -21.83
C GLY A 328 5.07 3.74 -21.45
N LYS A 329 4.19 3.85 -20.44
CA LYS A 329 3.71 5.12 -19.88
C LYS A 329 4.68 5.66 -18.80
N PRO A 330 5.38 6.79 -19.05
CA PRO A 330 6.54 7.21 -18.25
C PRO A 330 6.20 7.83 -16.87
N ASP A 331 4.93 7.91 -16.50
CA ASP A 331 4.47 8.51 -15.24
C ASP A 331 4.65 7.61 -14.00
N TYR A 332 4.53 8.23 -12.83
CA TYR A 332 4.63 7.61 -11.50
C TYR A 332 3.33 7.74 -10.70
N PHE A 333 3.22 7.05 -9.57
CA PHE A 333 2.09 7.21 -8.66
C PHE A 333 1.85 8.66 -8.23
N GLY A 334 2.91 9.45 -8.05
CA GLY A 334 2.79 10.88 -7.74
C GLY A 334 1.98 11.69 -8.75
N SER A 335 1.90 11.25 -10.03
CA SER A 335 1.04 11.90 -11.03
C SER A 335 -0.44 11.76 -10.71
N MET A 336 -0.84 10.66 -10.06
CA MET A 336 -2.22 10.39 -9.62
C MET A 336 -2.66 11.31 -8.47
N LEU A 337 -1.72 11.91 -7.75
CA LEU A 337 -1.97 12.80 -6.62
C LEU A 337 -2.07 14.28 -7.02
N THR A 338 -1.81 14.60 -8.30
CA THR A 338 -2.05 15.94 -8.84
C THR A 338 -3.55 16.20 -9.02
N PRO A 339 -4.02 17.46 -9.11
CA PRO A 339 -5.43 17.74 -9.38
C PRO A 339 -5.97 17.03 -10.64
N ALA A 340 -5.18 16.94 -11.72
CA ALA A 340 -5.57 16.23 -12.93
C ALA A 340 -5.62 14.71 -12.70
N GLY A 341 -4.64 14.16 -11.98
CA GLY A 341 -4.60 12.74 -11.61
C GLY A 341 -5.78 12.33 -10.75
N LEU A 342 -6.10 13.11 -9.71
CA LEU A 342 -7.24 12.85 -8.83
C LEU A 342 -8.58 12.91 -9.59
N ASN A 343 -8.72 13.85 -10.55
CA ASN A 343 -9.88 13.87 -11.43
C ASN A 343 -10.01 12.58 -12.26
N GLU A 344 -8.89 12.03 -12.77
CA GLU A 344 -8.91 10.74 -13.45
C GLU A 344 -9.29 9.60 -12.49
N VAL A 345 -8.69 9.56 -11.30
CA VAL A 345 -8.96 8.53 -10.28
C VAL A 345 -10.45 8.53 -9.88
N ALA A 346 -11.05 9.70 -9.71
CA ALA A 346 -12.47 9.86 -9.40
C ALA A 346 -13.44 9.29 -10.46
N THR A 347 -12.95 8.97 -11.66
CA THR A 347 -13.79 8.32 -12.69
C THR A 347 -14.02 6.83 -12.44
N TYR A 348 -13.22 6.18 -11.60
CA TYR A 348 -13.28 4.72 -11.38
C TYR A 348 -13.14 4.27 -9.92
N ALA A 349 -12.55 5.09 -9.06
CA ALA A 349 -12.38 4.82 -7.64
C ALA A 349 -13.24 5.77 -6.78
N ASP A 350 -13.57 5.33 -5.58
CA ASP A 350 -14.29 6.11 -4.57
C ASP A 350 -13.32 6.62 -3.47
N ILE A 351 -12.11 6.06 -3.42
CA ILE A 351 -11.13 6.27 -2.35
C ILE A 351 -9.72 6.30 -2.98
N ILE A 352 -8.81 7.08 -2.39
CA ILE A 352 -7.37 6.95 -2.62
C ILE A 352 -6.68 6.35 -1.39
N GLY A 353 -5.73 5.45 -1.63
CA GLY A 353 -4.93 4.80 -0.60
C GLY A 353 -3.46 5.07 -0.83
N PRO A 354 -2.98 6.28 -0.54
CA PRO A 354 -1.58 6.62 -0.69
C PRO A 354 -0.72 6.07 0.45
N TRP A 355 0.57 5.88 0.19
CA TRP A 355 1.53 5.75 1.27
C TRP A 355 1.47 7.01 2.14
N LYS A 356 1.52 6.86 3.47
CA LYS A 356 1.30 7.95 4.43
C LYS A 356 2.22 9.16 4.22
N MET A 357 3.38 8.95 3.60
CA MET A 357 4.35 10.00 3.24
C MET A 357 3.93 10.87 2.05
N GLU A 358 2.95 10.44 1.26
CA GLU A 358 2.48 11.19 0.09
C GLU A 358 1.42 12.24 0.42
N ILE A 359 0.78 12.14 1.59
CA ILE A 359 -0.29 13.06 2.04
C ILE A 359 0.11 13.97 3.20
N MET A 360 1.23 13.65 3.86
CA MET A 360 1.84 14.49 4.89
C MET A 360 3.27 14.82 4.47
N THR A 361 3.70 16.05 4.73
CA THR A 361 5.09 16.48 4.54
C THR A 361 5.90 16.21 5.81
N PHE A 362 6.91 15.35 5.69
CA PHE A 362 7.87 15.02 6.74
C PHE A 362 9.19 15.78 6.50
N LEU A 363 9.66 16.53 7.50
CA LEU A 363 10.85 17.37 7.39
C LEU A 363 11.82 17.17 8.55
N ASN A 364 13.09 16.99 8.20
CA ASN A 364 14.25 17.20 9.06
C ASN A 364 14.74 18.64 8.83
N THR A 365 14.17 19.60 9.56
CA THR A 365 14.43 21.04 9.34
C THR A 365 15.86 21.42 9.69
N LYS A 366 16.49 20.66 10.59
CA LYS A 366 17.91 20.81 10.97
C LYS A 366 18.88 20.38 9.87
N LYS A 367 18.43 19.58 8.90
CA LYS A 367 19.25 19.03 7.79
C LYS A 367 20.52 18.33 8.28
N GLN A 368 20.37 17.48 9.30
CA GLN A 368 21.46 16.68 9.86
C GLN A 368 21.32 15.21 9.46
N GLY A 369 22.43 14.46 9.43
CA GLY A 369 22.41 13.03 9.16
C GLY A 369 21.95 12.66 7.74
N ALA A 370 21.50 11.42 7.56
CA ALA A 370 21.02 10.94 6.27
C ALA A 370 19.70 11.62 5.88
N ARG A 371 19.50 11.87 4.58
CA ARG A 371 18.33 12.56 4.04
C ARG A 371 17.03 11.74 4.17
N ASN A 372 17.15 10.44 4.30
CA ASN A 372 16.05 9.48 4.39
C ASN A 372 15.96 8.80 5.76
N ASP A 373 16.55 9.39 6.80
CA ASP A 373 16.38 8.90 8.18
C ASP A 373 15.13 9.52 8.82
N ILE A 374 14.06 8.72 8.91
CA ILE A 374 12.77 9.14 9.48
C ILE A 374 12.91 9.53 10.96
N ASN A 375 13.87 8.96 11.70
CA ASN A 375 14.09 9.28 13.11
C ASN A 375 14.62 10.71 13.32
N LEU A 376 15.11 11.36 12.26
CA LEU A 376 15.60 12.75 12.29
C LEU A 376 14.54 13.78 11.87
N VAL A 377 13.34 13.33 11.47
CA VAL A 377 12.21 14.22 11.18
C VAL A 377 11.79 14.95 12.45
N ASP A 378 11.77 16.28 12.40
CA ASP A 378 11.39 17.16 13.52
C ASP A 378 10.13 18.01 13.22
N LEU A 379 9.56 17.88 12.02
CA LEU A 379 8.33 18.54 11.62
C LEU A 379 7.49 17.63 10.70
N VAL A 380 6.20 17.50 11.03
CA VAL A 380 5.19 16.84 10.20
C VAL A 380 3.98 17.77 10.05
N ARG A 381 3.44 17.89 8.83
CA ARG A 381 2.24 18.68 8.51
C ARG A 381 1.50 18.14 7.27
N PRO A 382 0.18 18.34 7.14
CA PRO A 382 -0.54 17.96 5.93
C PRO A 382 -0.07 18.72 4.70
N ASN A 383 -0.18 18.08 3.53
CA ASN A 383 -0.13 18.74 2.23
C ASN A 383 -1.56 18.89 1.65
N GLN A 384 -1.69 19.30 0.39
CA GLN A 384 -3.01 19.57 -0.23
C GLN A 384 -3.76 18.33 -0.73
N VAL A 385 -3.14 17.15 -0.76
CA VAL A 385 -3.72 15.96 -1.39
C VAL A 385 -5.04 15.56 -0.73
N ILE A 386 -5.12 15.60 0.61
CA ILE A 386 -6.36 15.26 1.33
C ILE A 386 -7.50 16.21 0.93
N ALA A 387 -7.23 17.51 0.98
CA ALA A 387 -8.22 18.52 0.62
C ALA A 387 -8.65 18.44 -0.85
N ASP A 388 -7.71 18.16 -1.77
CA ASP A 388 -7.99 18.03 -3.20
C ASP A 388 -8.77 16.75 -3.52
N ALA A 389 -8.50 15.64 -2.83
CA ALA A 389 -9.29 14.41 -2.93
C ALA A 389 -10.73 14.63 -2.45
N HIS A 390 -10.92 15.27 -1.29
CA HIS A 390 -12.25 15.57 -0.74
C HIS A 390 -13.09 16.48 -1.65
N LYS A 391 -12.49 17.45 -2.35
CA LYS A 391 -13.20 18.29 -3.34
C LYS A 391 -13.83 17.48 -4.47
N LEU A 392 -13.30 16.28 -4.76
CA LEU A 392 -13.78 15.36 -5.78
C LEU A 392 -14.67 14.25 -5.20
N GLY A 393 -14.93 14.27 -3.89
CA GLY A 393 -15.69 13.23 -3.19
C GLY A 393 -14.92 11.93 -2.98
N LEU A 394 -13.59 11.94 -3.12
CA LEU A 394 -12.72 10.80 -2.82
C LEU A 394 -12.37 10.80 -1.33
N SER A 395 -12.60 9.68 -0.64
CA SER A 395 -12.06 9.45 0.71
C SER A 395 -10.56 9.11 0.64
N VAL A 396 -9.84 9.27 1.77
CA VAL A 396 -8.39 9.07 1.85
C VAL A 396 -8.04 8.08 2.97
N HIS A 397 -7.51 6.91 2.61
CA HIS A 397 -7.12 5.86 3.54
C HIS A 397 -5.62 5.52 3.43
N PRO A 398 -4.71 6.27 4.10
CA PRO A 398 -3.28 5.98 4.03
C PRO A 398 -2.86 4.66 4.66
N PHE A 399 -1.74 4.14 4.15
CA PHE A 399 -1.02 2.99 4.71
C PHE A 399 0.47 3.32 4.91
N THR A 400 1.25 2.60 5.73
CA THR A 400 0.83 1.71 6.81
C THR A 400 1.35 2.27 8.13
N PHE A 401 0.48 2.35 9.13
CA PHE A 401 0.85 2.79 10.46
C PHE A 401 1.39 1.61 11.26
N ARG A 402 2.55 1.82 11.87
CA ARG A 402 3.37 0.79 12.54
C ARG A 402 3.95 1.38 13.82
N ASN A 403 4.00 0.59 14.89
CA ASN A 403 4.44 1.06 16.20
C ASN A 403 5.96 0.95 16.41
N GLU A 404 6.63 0.15 15.59
CA GLU A 404 8.06 -0.09 15.69
C GLU A 404 8.83 1.19 15.37
N LYS A 405 9.91 1.41 16.14
CA LYS A 405 10.69 2.65 16.11
C LYS A 405 11.17 3.03 14.71
N GLN A 406 11.60 2.06 13.90
CA GLN A 406 12.11 2.34 12.55
C GLN A 406 11.08 2.97 11.59
N TYR A 407 9.78 2.92 11.91
CA TYR A 407 8.71 3.48 11.07
C TYR A 407 8.11 4.79 11.62
N LEU A 408 8.59 5.27 12.77
CA LEU A 408 8.07 6.45 13.44
C LEU A 408 8.99 7.65 13.23
N ALA A 409 8.40 8.78 12.84
CA ALA A 409 9.12 10.03 12.74
C ALA A 409 9.62 10.52 14.09
N GLY A 410 10.83 11.09 14.10
CA GLY A 410 11.50 11.57 15.33
C GLY A 410 10.65 12.51 16.18
N VAL A 411 9.85 13.37 15.53
CA VAL A 411 8.91 14.30 16.16
C VAL A 411 7.86 13.63 17.04
N TYR A 412 7.61 12.33 16.86
CA TYR A 412 6.66 11.57 17.65
C TYR A 412 7.28 10.92 18.88
N HIS A 413 8.60 11.02 19.09
CA HIS A 413 9.27 10.53 20.30
C HIS A 413 8.94 9.07 20.68
N ASN A 414 8.83 8.18 19.69
CA ASN A 414 8.39 6.78 19.84
C ASN A 414 6.97 6.62 20.45
N GLN A 415 6.11 7.62 20.32
CA GLN A 415 4.70 7.57 20.72
C GLN A 415 3.82 7.44 19.48
N PRO A 416 3.49 6.21 19.01
CA PRO A 416 2.75 6.01 17.76
C PRO A 416 1.37 6.67 17.75
N ILE A 417 0.72 6.82 18.92
CA ILE A 417 -0.56 7.54 19.05
C ILE A 417 -0.48 8.95 18.48
N ASN A 418 0.63 9.66 18.68
CA ASN A 418 0.80 11.03 18.18
C ASN A 418 0.79 11.10 16.65
N GLU A 419 1.27 10.04 15.97
CA GLU A 419 1.18 9.96 14.51
C GLU A 419 -0.28 9.83 14.07
N TYR A 420 -1.05 8.92 14.64
CA TYR A 420 -2.47 8.80 14.31
C TYR A 420 -3.24 10.10 14.53
N LEU A 421 -3.00 10.80 15.65
CA LEU A 421 -3.66 12.07 15.94
C LEU A 421 -3.36 13.12 14.87
N ASP A 422 -2.10 13.25 14.41
CA ASP A 422 -1.75 14.18 13.33
C ASP A 422 -2.48 13.86 12.03
N PHE A 423 -2.63 12.58 11.68
CA PHE A 423 -3.35 12.18 10.46
C PHE A 423 -4.87 12.34 10.60
N TYR A 424 -5.45 12.07 11.77
CA TYR A 424 -6.86 12.34 12.04
C TYR A 424 -7.18 13.85 12.01
N GLU A 425 -6.30 14.69 12.57
CA GLU A 425 -6.37 16.15 12.47
C GLU A 425 -6.15 16.68 11.05
N ALA A 426 -5.45 15.93 10.20
CA ALA A 426 -5.30 16.22 8.77
C ALA A 426 -6.55 15.86 7.94
N GLY A 427 -7.48 15.10 8.51
CA GLY A 427 -8.76 14.78 7.88
C GLY A 427 -8.80 13.46 7.11
N VAL A 428 -7.93 12.48 7.42
CA VAL A 428 -8.03 11.16 6.77
C VAL A 428 -9.35 10.45 7.13
N ASP A 429 -9.89 9.70 6.18
CA ASP A 429 -11.17 8.99 6.33
C ASP A 429 -11.02 7.58 6.89
N GLY A 430 -9.80 7.02 6.82
CA GLY A 430 -9.45 5.74 7.40
C GLY A 430 -7.94 5.54 7.46
N VAL A 431 -7.48 4.51 8.15
CA VAL A 431 -6.05 4.17 8.25
C VAL A 431 -5.86 2.65 8.16
N PHE A 432 -4.84 2.23 7.42
CA PHE A 432 -4.33 0.85 7.46
C PHE A 432 -3.25 0.73 8.52
N THR A 433 -3.41 -0.23 9.44
CA THR A 433 -2.52 -0.36 10.59
C THR A 433 -2.14 -1.81 10.89
N ASP A 434 -0.88 -2.01 11.25
CA ASP A 434 -0.38 -3.28 11.79
C ASP A 434 -0.73 -3.45 13.29
N TYR A 435 -1.18 -2.37 13.93
CA TYR A 435 -1.49 -2.28 15.36
C TYR A 435 -2.89 -1.70 15.59
N THR A 436 -3.92 -2.52 15.33
CA THR A 436 -5.34 -2.10 15.42
C THR A 436 -5.66 -1.40 16.74
N GLY A 437 -5.19 -1.93 17.87
CA GLY A 437 -5.47 -1.35 19.19
C GLY A 437 -5.00 0.10 19.31
N THR A 438 -3.79 0.41 18.83
CA THR A 438 -3.24 1.78 18.88
C THR A 438 -4.04 2.76 18.04
N ALA A 439 -4.49 2.35 16.84
CA ALA A 439 -5.32 3.20 16.00
C ALA A 439 -6.68 3.50 16.64
N ILE A 440 -7.27 2.51 17.34
CA ILE A 440 -8.54 2.62 18.04
C ILE A 440 -8.44 3.51 19.28
N ASP A 441 -7.35 3.39 20.04
CA ASP A 441 -7.06 4.27 21.18
C ASP A 441 -6.91 5.72 20.72
N ALA A 442 -6.11 5.95 19.66
CA ALA A 442 -5.93 7.28 19.07
C ALA A 442 -7.26 7.86 18.56
N ARG A 443 -8.09 7.03 17.89
CA ARG A 443 -9.41 7.47 17.40
C ARG A 443 -10.31 7.86 18.57
N SER A 444 -10.30 7.08 19.65
CA SER A 444 -11.09 7.35 20.86
C SER A 444 -10.67 8.64 21.56
N ILE A 445 -9.37 8.97 21.57
CA ILE A 445 -8.83 10.24 22.06
C ILE A 445 -9.30 11.40 21.16
N PHE A 446 -9.13 11.27 19.85
CA PHE A 446 -9.54 12.28 18.87
C PHE A 446 -11.06 12.56 18.92
N GLU A 447 -11.88 11.51 19.03
CA GLU A 447 -13.34 11.60 19.18
C GLU A 447 -13.76 12.07 20.59
N GLY A 448 -12.84 12.19 21.55
CA GLY A 448 -13.11 12.60 22.93
C GLY A 448 -13.88 11.57 23.77
N SER A 449 -13.94 10.32 23.31
CA SER A 449 -14.56 9.18 24.00
C SER A 449 -13.71 8.68 25.17
N ILE A 450 -12.39 8.96 25.13
CA ILE A 450 -11.44 8.72 26.22
C ILE A 450 -10.67 10.03 26.47
N LYS A 451 -10.52 10.42 27.74
CA LYS A 451 -9.68 11.55 28.15
C LYS A 451 -8.34 11.04 28.67
N LEU A 452 -7.24 11.65 28.25
CA LEU A 452 -5.93 11.41 28.86
C LEU A 452 -5.97 11.83 30.34
N ASN A 453 -5.44 11.00 31.25
CA ASN A 453 -5.44 11.31 32.68
C ASN A 453 -4.59 12.55 32.96
N SER A 454 -5.16 13.51 33.69
CA SER A 454 -4.60 14.82 34.02
C SER A 454 -3.45 14.81 35.05
N SER A 455 -2.83 13.66 35.30
CA SER A 455 -1.63 13.55 36.15
C SER A 455 -0.33 13.68 35.36
N MET A 456 -0.41 14.01 34.06
CA MET A 456 0.71 14.51 33.28
C MET A 456 0.58 16.03 33.18
N ASP A 457 1.62 16.72 33.63
CA ASP A 457 1.77 18.17 33.65
C ASP A 457 1.36 18.78 32.29
N THR A 458 0.39 19.70 32.33
CA THR A 458 -0.16 20.39 31.15
C THR A 458 0.55 21.70 30.85
N SER A 459 1.60 22.06 31.61
CA SER A 459 2.48 23.19 31.32
C SER A 459 3.53 22.82 30.26
N GLY A 460 3.05 22.39 29.10
CA GLY A 460 3.90 21.94 28.00
C GLY A 460 3.17 20.96 27.09
N LEU A 461 2.09 21.40 26.43
CA LEU A 461 1.48 20.68 25.31
C LEU A 461 2.39 20.73 24.06
N ASN A 462 3.65 20.33 24.21
CA ASN A 462 4.30 19.58 23.16
C ASN A 462 3.76 18.15 23.26
N LYS A 463 3.36 17.59 22.12
CA LYS A 463 2.85 16.22 21.94
C LYS A 463 3.54 15.21 22.87
N LEU A 464 2.77 14.22 23.37
CA LEU A 464 3.13 13.23 24.41
C LEU A 464 4.63 12.95 24.57
#